data_AF-A0A534QF03-F1
#
_entry.id   AF-A0A534QF03-F1
#
_cell.length_a   1.000
_cell.length_b   1.000
_cell.length_c   1.000
_cell.angle_alpha   90.00
_cell.angle_beta   90.00
_cell.angle_gamma   90.00
#
_symmetry.space_group_name_H-M   'P 1'
#
loop_
_entity.id
_entity.type
_entity.pdbx_description
1 polymer ?
#
loop_
_entity_poly.entity_id
_entity_poly.type
_entity_poly.pdbx_seq_one_letter_code
_entity_poly.pdbx_strand_id
1 'polypeptide(L)'
;EFVTDLPRGEADYLDALRAYTDTMYERMLSTAPGKRFFLDKTPAYALVLPFLVKLYPEARYVVLTRHPLAVLSSWVESFFDGDYQVALDHNPLLARYVPALARMLRERPVPFVHVRYEELVREPEANFRRICEHLDIPFEAA
;
A
#
# COMPACT_ATOMS: atom_id res chain seq x y z
N GLU A 1 22.16 5.19 -20.07
CA GLU A 1 21.30 5.82 -19.04
C GLU A 1 21.84 5.38 -17.69
N PHE A 2 21.88 6.24 -16.66
CA PHE A 2 22.63 5.93 -15.43
C PHE A 2 22.33 4.53 -14.84
N VAL A 3 21.04 4.17 -14.71
CA VAL A 3 20.64 2.86 -14.17
C VAL A 3 20.97 1.71 -15.12
N THR A 4 20.78 1.85 -16.44
CA THR A 4 21.08 0.79 -17.41
C THR A 4 22.56 0.51 -17.52
N ASP A 5 23.39 1.51 -17.22
CA ASP A 5 24.84 1.45 -17.36
C ASP A 5 25.53 0.89 -16.09
N LEU A 6 24.77 0.59 -15.02
CA LEU A 6 25.26 -0.09 -13.82
C LEU A 6 25.63 -1.56 -14.12
N PRO A 7 26.61 -2.16 -13.42
CA PRO A 7 27.05 -3.54 -13.68
C PRO A 7 25.93 -4.60 -13.68
N ARG A 8 24.90 -4.45 -12.83
CA ARG A 8 23.70 -5.30 -12.81
C ARG A 8 22.41 -4.55 -13.15
N GLY A 9 22.50 -3.36 -13.75
CA GLY A 9 21.35 -2.59 -14.21
C GLY A 9 20.36 -2.25 -13.09
N GLU A 10 19.07 -2.53 -13.32
CA GLU A 10 17.97 -2.29 -12.35
C GLU A 10 18.20 -3.02 -11.01
N ALA A 11 18.90 -4.17 -11.00
CA ALA A 11 19.16 -4.90 -9.76
C ALA A 11 20.06 -4.10 -8.79
N ASP A 12 21.10 -3.43 -9.29
CA ASP A 12 21.96 -2.58 -8.46
C ASP A 12 21.18 -1.37 -7.91
N TYR A 13 20.29 -0.81 -8.73
CA TYR A 13 19.42 0.29 -8.32
C TYR A 13 18.46 -0.13 -7.21
N LEU A 14 17.79 -1.27 -7.35
CA LEU A 14 16.90 -1.81 -6.32
C LEU A 14 17.64 -2.18 -5.04
N ASP A 15 18.85 -2.74 -5.13
CA ASP A 15 19.67 -3.08 -3.96
C ASP A 15 20.07 -1.82 -3.19
N ALA A 16 20.47 -0.74 -3.88
CA ALA A 16 20.82 0.52 -3.24
C ALA A 16 19.61 1.17 -2.55
N LEU A 17 18.45 1.18 -3.21
CA LEU A 17 17.20 1.69 -2.64
C LEU A 17 16.79 0.88 -1.41
N ARG A 18 16.85 -0.45 -1.49
CA ARG A 18 16.50 -1.34 -0.40
C ARG A 18 17.42 -1.15 0.80
N ALA A 19 18.74 -1.02 0.58
CA ALA A 19 19.69 -0.74 1.66
C ALA A 19 19.36 0.57 2.40
N TYR A 20 18.98 1.62 1.66
CA TYR A 20 18.54 2.88 2.26
C TYR A 20 17.26 2.73 3.07
N THR A 21 16.22 2.13 2.50
CA THR A 21 14.91 2.00 3.17
C THR A 21 14.95 1.02 4.34
N ASP A 22 15.66 -0.11 4.20
CA ASP A 22 15.86 -1.08 5.29
C ASP A 22 16.55 -0.43 6.48
N THR A 23 17.59 0.39 6.24
CA THR A 23 18.23 1.14 7.33
C THR A 23 17.21 2.00 8.08
N MET A 24 16.31 2.70 7.39
CA MET A 24 15.30 3.54 8.04
C MET A 24 14.25 2.72 8.78
N TYR A 25 13.73 1.67 8.16
CA TYR A 25 12.68 0.82 8.74
C TYR A 25 13.19 0.00 9.92
N GLU A 26 14.41 -0.54 9.85
CA GLU A 26 15.04 -1.27 10.96
C GLU A 26 15.30 -0.36 12.16
N ARG A 27 15.78 0.87 11.91
CA ARG A 27 16.00 1.85 13.00
C ARG A 27 14.68 2.22 13.66
N MET A 28 13.62 2.44 12.89
CA MET A 28 12.30 2.69 13.46
C MET A 28 11.74 1.46 14.19
N LEU A 29 11.86 0.26 13.63
CA LEU A 29 11.42 -0.97 14.27
C LEU A 29 12.15 -1.21 15.61
N SER A 30 13.42 -0.82 15.69
CA SER A 30 14.22 -0.94 16.92
C SER A 30 13.69 -0.09 18.09
N THR A 31 12.88 0.94 17.82
CA THR A 31 12.23 1.73 18.89
C THR A 31 11.00 1.05 19.47
N ALA A 32 10.58 -0.10 18.93
CA ALA A 32 9.43 -0.87 19.38
C ALA A 32 9.83 -2.33 19.72
N PRO A 33 10.44 -2.57 20.90
CA PRO A 33 10.87 -3.89 21.31
C PRO A 33 9.75 -4.94 21.25
N GLY A 34 10.07 -6.13 20.75
CA GLY A 34 9.11 -7.22 20.60
C GLY A 34 8.20 -7.14 19.37
N LYS A 35 8.28 -6.08 18.56
CA LYS A 35 7.62 -6.03 17.25
C LYS A 35 8.49 -6.68 16.18
N ARG A 36 7.89 -7.54 15.35
CA ARG A 36 8.57 -8.28 14.28
C ARG A 36 8.43 -7.63 12.90
N PHE A 37 7.37 -6.85 12.69
CA PHE A 37 7.06 -6.23 11.41
C PHE A 37 7.02 -4.72 11.52
N PHE A 38 7.57 -4.06 10.52
CA PHE A 38 7.32 -2.65 10.24
C PHE A 38 6.18 -2.54 9.23
N LEU A 39 5.18 -1.70 9.51
CA LEU A 39 4.05 -1.46 8.60
C LEU A 39 4.21 -0.07 7.98
N ASP A 40 4.42 -0.03 6.67
CA ASP A 40 4.33 1.20 5.88
C ASP A 40 2.98 1.26 5.17
N LYS A 41 2.18 2.27 5.51
CA LYS A 41 0.89 2.53 4.88
C LYS A 41 0.89 3.95 4.33
N THR A 42 1.03 4.02 3.01
CA THR A 42 0.99 5.27 2.24
C THR A 42 0.04 5.11 1.04
N PRO A 43 -1.13 5.78 0.99
CA PRO A 43 -2.11 5.57 -0.08
C PRO A 43 -1.56 5.77 -1.49
N ALA A 44 -0.64 6.73 -1.68
CA ALA A 44 0.01 7.03 -2.97
C ALA A 44 0.81 5.85 -3.55
N TYR A 45 1.17 4.86 -2.74
CA TYR A 45 1.84 3.64 -3.19
C TYR A 45 1.02 2.85 -4.22
N ALA A 46 -0.30 3.01 -4.23
CA ALA A 46 -1.15 2.46 -5.30
C ALA A 46 -0.70 2.86 -6.71
N LEU A 47 -0.05 4.01 -6.86
CA LEU A 47 0.43 4.52 -8.16
C LEU A 47 1.82 4.01 -8.57
N VAL A 48 2.55 3.38 -7.65
CA VAL A 48 3.92 2.85 -7.87
C VAL A 48 4.03 1.37 -7.50
N LEU A 49 2.90 0.65 -7.44
CA LEU A 49 2.86 -0.78 -7.11
C LEU A 49 3.84 -1.63 -7.92
N PRO A 50 3.98 -1.49 -9.26
CA PRO A 50 4.92 -2.30 -10.04
C PRO A 50 6.38 -2.13 -9.60
N PHE A 51 6.74 -0.95 -9.10
CA PHE A 51 8.07 -0.71 -8.54
C PHE A 51 8.20 -1.30 -7.13
N LEU A 52 7.19 -1.13 -6.28
CA LEU A 52 7.20 -1.66 -4.91
C LEU A 52 7.31 -3.19 -4.86
N VAL A 53 6.63 -3.89 -5.78
CA VAL A 53 6.74 -5.36 -5.86
C VAL A 53 8.11 -5.84 -6.33
N LYS A 54 8.85 -5.02 -7.09
CA LYS A 54 10.25 -5.29 -7.42
C LYS A 54 11.18 -5.00 -6.25
N LEU A 55 10.92 -3.91 -5.51
CA LEU A 55 11.74 -3.51 -4.38
C LEU A 55 11.61 -4.50 -3.21
N TYR A 56 10.39 -4.94 -2.91
CA TYR A 56 10.09 -5.84 -1.78
C TYR A 56 9.19 -7.03 -2.19
N PRO A 57 9.69 -7.95 -3.04
CA PRO A 57 8.88 -9.06 -3.55
C PRO A 57 8.36 -10.00 -2.45
N GLU A 58 9.07 -10.10 -1.32
CA GLU A 58 8.74 -10.96 -0.18
C GLU A 58 7.95 -10.25 0.93
N ALA A 59 7.58 -8.97 0.74
CA ALA A 59 6.74 -8.26 1.71
C ALA A 59 5.33 -8.85 1.78
N ARG A 60 4.68 -8.68 2.94
CA ARG A 60 3.28 -9.05 3.12
C ARG A 60 2.38 -7.89 2.69
N TYR A 61 1.56 -8.09 1.66
CA TYR A 61 0.71 -7.04 1.11
C TYR A 61 -0.73 -7.15 1.61
N VAL A 62 -1.24 -6.05 2.17
CA VAL A 62 -2.67 -5.87 2.48
C VAL A 62 -3.23 -4.85 1.50
N VAL A 63 -4.05 -5.30 0.55
CA VAL A 63 -4.67 -4.42 -0.45
C VAL A 63 -6.04 -4.01 0.07
N LEU A 64 -6.17 -2.78 0.56
CA LEU A 64 -7.43 -2.21 1.01
C LEU A 64 -8.11 -1.43 -0.12
N THR A 65 -9.35 -1.77 -0.45
CA THR A 65 -10.18 -1.02 -1.40
C THR A 65 -11.43 -0.47 -0.73
N ARG A 66 -11.94 0.65 -1.24
CA ARG A 66 -13.22 1.25 -0.83
C ARG A 66 -13.98 1.70 -2.08
N HIS A 67 -15.30 1.82 -1.98
CA HIS A 67 -16.13 2.34 -3.07
C HIS A 67 -15.56 3.68 -3.59
N PRO A 68 -15.30 3.82 -4.91
CA PRO A 68 -14.57 4.96 -5.46
C PRO A 68 -15.25 6.29 -5.16
N LEU A 69 -16.58 6.37 -5.26
CA LEU A 69 -17.31 7.60 -4.96
C LEU A 69 -17.28 7.97 -3.46
N ALA A 70 -17.19 6.97 -2.57
CA ALA A 70 -17.06 7.23 -1.14
C ALA A 70 -15.67 7.77 -0.80
N VAL A 71 -14.63 7.32 -1.52
CA VAL A 71 -13.28 7.89 -1.42
C VAL A 71 -13.26 9.32 -1.96
N LEU A 72 -13.82 9.56 -3.15
CA LEU A 72 -13.87 10.89 -3.75
C LEU A 72 -14.60 11.88 -2.82
N SER A 73 -15.82 11.55 -2.40
CA SER A 73 -16.60 12.40 -1.49
C SER A 73 -15.82 12.66 -0.20
N SER A 74 -15.30 11.63 0.47
CA SER A 74 -14.50 11.81 1.69
C SER A 74 -13.29 12.74 1.49
N TRP A 75 -12.63 12.66 0.33
CA TRP A 75 -11.45 13.48 0.02
C TRP A 75 -11.83 14.94 -0.27
N VAL A 76 -12.87 15.16 -1.07
CA VAL A 76 -13.39 16.50 -1.40
C VAL A 76 -13.85 17.23 -0.14
N GLU A 77 -14.65 16.56 0.70
CA GLU A 77 -15.18 17.15 1.93
C GLU A 77 -14.06 17.46 2.95
N SER A 78 -12.97 16.68 2.96
CA SER A 78 -11.90 16.85 3.95
C SER A 78 -10.86 17.91 3.56
N PHE A 79 -10.64 18.16 2.27
CA PHE A 79 -9.48 18.93 1.80
C PHE A 79 -9.82 20.06 0.82
N PHE A 80 -11.07 20.15 0.35
CA PHE A 80 -11.49 21.10 -0.67
C PHE A 80 -12.83 21.78 -0.33
N ASP A 81 -13.24 21.75 0.93
CA ASP A 81 -14.47 22.39 1.43
C ASP A 81 -15.74 22.03 0.61
N GLY A 82 -15.80 20.79 0.11
CA GLY A 82 -16.93 20.31 -0.69
C GLY A 82 -16.86 20.67 -2.19
N ASP A 83 -15.82 21.38 -2.65
CA ASP A 83 -15.66 21.76 -4.06
C ASP A 83 -15.07 20.61 -4.90
N TYR A 84 -15.95 19.89 -5.59
CA TYR A 84 -15.58 18.77 -6.46
C TYR A 84 -14.76 19.20 -7.67
N GLN A 85 -14.99 20.40 -8.21
CA GLN A 85 -14.30 20.84 -9.43
C GLN A 85 -12.84 21.14 -9.11
N VAL A 86 -12.60 21.94 -8.06
CA VAL A 86 -11.24 22.27 -7.60
C VAL A 86 -10.47 21.00 -7.22
N ALA A 87 -11.13 20.07 -6.53
CA ALA A 87 -10.51 18.80 -6.16
C ALA A 87 -10.12 17.97 -7.39
N LEU A 88 -11.02 17.79 -8.36
CA LEU A 88 -10.74 17.00 -9.56
C LEU A 88 -9.67 17.63 -10.46
N ASP A 89 -9.64 18.97 -10.55
CA ASP A 89 -8.60 19.72 -11.26
C ASP A 89 -7.24 19.59 -10.57
N HIS A 90 -7.22 19.55 -9.23
CA HIS A 90 -6.01 19.34 -8.46
C HIS A 90 -5.47 17.91 -8.63
N ASN A 91 -6.35 16.91 -8.56
CA ASN A 91 -5.96 15.50 -8.71
C ASN A 91 -7.16 14.66 -9.20
N PRO A 92 -7.10 14.10 -10.42
CA PRO A 92 -8.15 13.22 -10.94
C PRO A 92 -8.05 11.83 -10.28
N LEU A 93 -8.39 11.77 -8.99
CA LEU A 93 -8.13 10.66 -8.09
C LEU A 93 -8.70 9.34 -8.63
N LEU A 94 -9.93 9.35 -9.12
CA LEU A 94 -10.56 8.14 -9.64
C LEU A 94 -9.82 7.58 -10.85
N ALA A 95 -9.46 8.44 -11.80
CA ALA A 95 -8.78 8.03 -13.03
C ALA A 95 -7.36 7.48 -12.77
N ARG A 96 -6.71 7.93 -11.69
CA ARG A 96 -5.35 7.48 -11.34
C ARG A 96 -5.36 6.20 -10.50
N TYR A 97 -6.15 6.16 -9.44
CA TYR A 97 -6.06 5.11 -8.43
C TYR A 97 -6.89 3.87 -8.77
N VAL A 98 -8.09 4.05 -9.36
CA VAL A 98 -8.98 2.92 -9.65
C VAL A 98 -8.35 1.95 -10.66
N PRO A 99 -7.78 2.38 -11.79
CA PRO A 99 -7.14 1.46 -12.72
C PRO A 99 -5.93 0.75 -12.12
N ALA A 100 -5.13 1.46 -11.31
CA ALA A 100 -3.93 0.90 -10.68
C ALA A 100 -4.27 -0.21 -9.67
N LEU A 101 -5.25 0.03 -8.79
CA LEU A 101 -5.74 -0.99 -7.86
C LEU A 101 -6.44 -2.13 -8.59
N ALA A 102 -7.25 -1.84 -9.61
CA ALA A 102 -7.91 -2.87 -10.39
C ALA A 102 -6.91 -3.77 -11.12
N ARG A 103 -5.79 -3.21 -11.59
CA ARG A 103 -4.68 -3.96 -12.18
C ARG A 103 -4.03 -4.89 -11.16
N MET A 104 -3.68 -4.39 -9.97
CA MET A 104 -3.12 -5.20 -8.88
C MET A 104 -4.04 -6.38 -8.51
N LEU A 105 -5.35 -6.14 -8.41
CA LEU A 105 -6.34 -7.16 -8.08
C LEU A 105 -6.45 -8.26 -9.16
N ARG A 106 -6.33 -7.89 -10.44
CA ARG A 106 -6.41 -8.84 -11.57
C ARG A 106 -5.11 -9.61 -11.79
N GLU A 107 -3.99 -8.91 -11.82
CA GLU A 107 -2.69 -9.50 -12.20
C GLU A 107 -2.04 -10.27 -11.05
N ARG A 108 -2.32 -9.88 -9.81
CA ARG A 108 -1.79 -10.50 -8.59
C ARG A 108 -0.28 -10.83 -8.66
N PRO A 109 0.58 -9.82 -8.90
CA PRO A 109 2.01 -10.04 -9.09
C PRO A 109 2.75 -10.59 -7.85
N VAL A 110 2.13 -10.48 -6.67
CA VAL A 110 2.63 -10.97 -5.38
C VAL A 110 1.45 -11.52 -4.55
N PRO A 111 1.68 -12.39 -3.55
CA PRO A 111 0.65 -12.77 -2.60
C PRO A 111 0.14 -11.56 -1.79
N PHE A 112 -1.17 -11.40 -1.70
CA PHE A 112 -1.80 -10.38 -0.87
C PHE A 112 -3.17 -10.81 -0.36
N VAL A 113 -3.58 -10.23 0.77
CA VAL A 113 -4.96 -10.27 1.26
C VAL A 113 -5.71 -9.04 0.74
N HIS A 114 -6.86 -9.27 0.08
CA HIS A 114 -7.76 -8.21 -0.35
C HIS A 114 -8.76 -7.92 0.77
N VAL A 115 -8.82 -6.67 1.20
CA VAL A 115 -9.74 -6.18 2.22
C VAL A 115 -10.62 -5.12 1.58
N ARG A 116 -11.94 -5.28 1.71
CA ARG A 116 -12.90 -4.25 1.30
C ARG A 116 -13.32 -3.47 2.52
N TYR A 117 -13.18 -2.14 2.48
CA TYR A 117 -13.49 -1.26 3.59
C TYR A 117 -14.91 -1.49 4.12
N GLU A 118 -15.89 -1.67 3.23
CA GLU A 118 -17.29 -1.87 3.60
C GLU A 118 -17.51 -3.18 4.35
N GLU A 119 -16.74 -4.23 4.03
CA GLU A 119 -16.76 -5.50 4.74
C GLU A 119 -15.99 -5.39 6.06
N LEU A 120 -14.85 -4.71 6.07
CA LEU A 120 -14.02 -4.47 7.26
C LEU A 120 -14.79 -3.75 8.36
N VAL A 121 -15.55 -2.70 8.03
CA VAL A 121 -16.32 -1.96 9.05
C VAL A 121 -17.58 -2.72 9.52
N ARG A 122 -18.12 -3.62 8.68
CA ARG A 122 -19.30 -4.43 9.01
C ARG A 122 -18.93 -5.66 9.83
N GLU A 123 -17.79 -6.28 9.54
CA GLU A 123 -17.31 -7.53 10.15
C GLU A 123 -15.81 -7.41 10.50
N PRO A 124 -15.45 -6.57 11.49
CA PRO A 124 -14.05 -6.23 11.78
C PRO A 124 -13.23 -7.44 12.22
N GLU A 125 -13.72 -8.23 13.17
CA GLU A 125 -12.98 -9.41 13.66
C GLU A 125 -12.70 -10.43 12.55
N ALA A 126 -13.69 -10.71 11.69
CA ALA A 126 -13.52 -11.66 10.60
C ALA A 126 -12.45 -11.19 9.60
N ASN A 127 -12.45 -9.90 9.27
CA ASN A 127 -11.44 -9.32 8.38
C ASN A 127 -10.06 -9.27 9.03
N PHE A 128 -9.94 -8.88 10.30
CA PHE A 128 -8.66 -8.88 11.01
C PHE A 128 -8.09 -10.28 11.21
N ARG A 129 -8.92 -11.31 11.46
CA ARG A 129 -8.47 -12.70 11.49
C ARG A 129 -7.83 -13.12 10.16
N ARG A 130 -8.47 -12.81 9.03
CA ARG A 130 -7.92 -13.09 7.69
C ARG A 130 -6.62 -12.33 7.42
N ILE A 131 -6.54 -11.07 7.87
CA ILE A 131 -5.31 -10.28 7.75
C ILE A 131 -4.19 -10.90 8.60
N CYS A 132 -4.46 -11.20 9.87
CA CYS A 132 -3.50 -11.82 10.78
C CYS A 132 -2.99 -13.17 10.26
N GLU A 133 -3.88 -14.00 9.72
CA GLU A 133 -3.52 -15.27 9.06
C GLU A 133 -2.57 -15.04 7.88
N HIS A 134 -2.86 -14.07 7.00
CA HIS A 134 -1.98 -13.72 5.89
C HIS A 134 -0.61 -13.18 6.34
N LEU A 135 -0.58 -12.43 7.45
CA LEU A 135 0.62 -11.85 8.04
C LEU A 135 1.41 -12.84 8.91
N ASP A 136 0.87 -14.05 9.15
CA ASP A 136 1.42 -15.05 10.08
C ASP A 136 1.62 -14.49 11.51
N ILE A 137 0.61 -13.77 12.02
CA ILE A 137 0.60 -13.23 13.39
C ILE A 137 -0.65 -13.70 14.15
N PRO A 138 -0.58 -13.87 15.48
CA PRO A 138 -1.77 -14.16 16.27
C PRO A 138 -2.77 -13.00 16.19
N PHE A 139 -4.05 -13.32 16.12
CA PHE A 139 -5.12 -12.35 16.28
C PHE A 139 -5.35 -12.06 17.77
N GLU A 140 -5.40 -10.79 18.13
CA GLU A 140 -5.74 -10.30 19.47
C GLU A 140 -7.10 -9.59 19.38
N ALA A 141 -8.07 -10.03 20.19
CA ALA A 141 -9.36 -9.37 20.28
C ALA A 141 -9.23 -8.05 21.05
N ALA A 142 -10.04 -7.06 20.68
CA ALA A 142 -10.08 -5.75 21.35
C ALA A 142 -10.79 -5.81 22.70
#